data_AF-A0A973KL06-F1
#
_entry.id   AF-A0A973KL06-F1
#
_cell.length_a   1.000
_cell.length_b   1.000
_cell.length_c   1.000
_cell.angle_alpha   90.00
_cell.angle_beta   90.00
_cell.angle_gamma   90.00
#
_symmetry.space_group_name_H-M   'P 1'
#
loop_
_entity.id
_entity.type
_entity.pdbx_description
1 polymer ?
#
loop_
_entity_poly.entity_id
_entity_poly.type
_entity_poly.pdbx_seq_one_letter_code
_entity_poly.pdbx_strand_id
1 'polypeptide(L)'
;AYEAFLLVIAYWVAPWLGVVLVERWLQGRTATDEELAARLSDRSFTNRPGLAALVTGIAVSVPLFSNQEDYVGYVPKHWPSFGDITPVVGFVVSAGLYAVLRRAKSQLPSTGSA
;
A
#
# COMPACT_ATOMS: atom_id res chain seq x y z
N ALA A 1 26.52 -1.58 2.93
CA ALA A 1 26.01 -1.98 4.26
C ALA A 1 24.87 -1.09 4.80
N TYR A 2 25.11 0.13 5.32
CA TYR A 2 24.02 0.93 5.94
C TYR A 2 22.93 1.38 4.96
N GLU A 3 23.31 1.74 3.74
CA GLU A 3 22.36 2.12 2.68
C GLU A 3 21.41 0.97 2.30
N ALA A 4 21.96 -0.24 2.13
CA ALA A 4 21.15 -1.44 1.87
C ALA A 4 20.12 -1.68 2.99
N PHE A 5 20.52 -1.49 4.25
CA PHE A 5 19.59 -1.57 5.39
C PHE A 5 18.48 -0.51 5.32
N LEU A 6 18.81 0.74 5.01
CA LEU A 6 17.81 1.80 4.83
C LEU A 6 16.84 1.49 3.69
N LEU A 7 17.34 0.90 2.59
CA LEU A 7 16.52 0.48 1.46
C LEU A 7 15.56 -0.65 1.84
N VAL A 8 16.03 -1.68 2.58
CA VAL A 8 15.14 -2.74 3.09
C VAL A 8 14.01 -2.14 3.93
N ILE A 9 14.30 -1.16 4.79
CA ILE A 9 13.26 -0.47 5.56
C ILE A 9 12.30 0.27 4.61
N ALA A 10 12.84 1.00 3.63
CA ALA A 10 12.03 1.74 2.68
C ALA A 10 11.11 0.83 1.84
N TYR A 11 11.51 -0.42 1.56
CA TYR A 11 10.71 -1.36 0.75
C TYR A 11 9.36 -1.68 1.35
N TRP A 12 9.22 -1.67 2.67
CA TRP A 12 7.94 -1.94 3.33
C TRP A 12 7.28 -0.66 3.86
N VAL A 13 8.07 0.32 4.30
CA VAL A 13 7.55 1.62 4.75
C VAL A 13 6.84 2.36 3.62
N ALA A 14 7.39 2.35 2.40
CA ALA A 14 6.79 3.06 1.28
C ALA A 14 5.43 2.47 0.84
N PRO A 15 5.26 1.14 0.66
CA PRO A 15 3.95 0.50 0.53
C PRO A 15 2.95 0.87 1.63
N TRP A 16 3.40 0.84 2.88
CA TRP A 16 2.56 1.17 4.03
C TRP A 16 2.10 2.63 3.99
N LEU A 17 3.00 3.56 3.69
CA LEU A 17 2.69 4.97 3.50
C LEU A 17 1.67 5.18 2.37
N GLY A 18 1.77 4.43 1.27
CA GLY A 18 0.80 4.48 0.17
C GLY A 18 -0.63 4.14 0.63
N VAL A 19 -0.78 3.07 1.41
CA VAL A 19 -2.08 2.67 1.99
C VAL A 19 -2.60 3.72 2.96
N VAL A 20 -1.77 4.19 3.90
CA VAL A 20 -2.16 5.18 4.93
C VAL A 20 -2.55 6.51 4.30
N LEU A 21 -1.79 6.97 3.30
CA LEU A 21 -2.06 8.23 2.61
C LEU A 21 -3.42 8.18 1.90
N VAL A 22 -3.67 7.10 1.15
CA VAL A 22 -4.95 6.94 0.45
C VAL A 22 -6.10 6.79 1.43
N GLU A 23 -5.92 6.07 2.54
CA GLU A 23 -6.95 5.96 3.58
C GLU A 23 -7.30 7.32 4.18
N ARG A 24 -6.29 8.10 4.58
CA ARG A 24 -6.50 9.45 5.13
C ARG A 24 -7.15 10.38 4.11
N TRP A 25 -6.73 10.31 2.85
CA TRP A 25 -7.30 11.12 1.79
C TRP A 25 -8.78 10.79 1.54
N LEU A 26 -9.14 9.50 1.49
CA LEU A 26 -10.53 9.08 1.31
C LEU A 26 -11.40 9.42 2.52
N GLN A 27 -10.87 9.26 3.73
CA GLN A 27 -11.57 9.63 4.97
C GLN A 27 -11.90 11.12 5.00
N GLY A 28 -10.93 12.00 4.72
CA GLY A 28 -11.15 13.45 4.72
C GLY A 28 -12.14 13.95 3.65
N ARG A 29 -12.55 13.11 2.70
CA ARG A 29 -13.52 13.45 1.66
C ARG A 29 -14.92 12.87 1.87
N THR A 30 -15.03 11.83 2.69
CA THR A 30 -16.23 10.98 2.69
C THR A 30 -16.77 10.68 4.08
N ALA A 31 -15.94 10.81 5.13
CA ALA A 31 -16.34 10.45 6.48
C ALA A 31 -16.70 11.70 7.30
N THR A 32 -17.76 11.63 8.08
CA THR A 32 -18.04 12.63 9.13
C THR A 32 -17.23 12.32 10.40
N ASP A 33 -17.02 13.33 11.25
CA ASP A 33 -16.31 13.17 12.52
C ASP A 33 -16.98 12.12 13.44
N GLU A 34 -18.30 12.00 13.37
CA GLU A 34 -19.08 10.99 14.11
C GLU A 34 -18.80 9.56 13.60
N GLU A 35 -18.72 9.35 12.29
CA GLU A 35 -18.37 8.04 11.70
C GLU A 35 -16.93 7.63 12.04
N LEU A 36 -16.01 8.58 12.08
CA LEU A 36 -14.62 8.37 12.49
C LEU A 36 -14.54 7.97 13.97
N ALA A 37 -15.27 8.66 14.85
CA ALA A 37 -15.34 8.34 16.27
C ALA A 37 -15.92 6.93 16.51
N ALA A 38 -16.99 6.57 15.80
CA ALA A 38 -17.59 5.24 15.89
C ALA A 38 -16.61 4.12 15.49
N ARG A 39 -15.81 4.33 14.43
CA ARG A 39 -14.78 3.35 14.00
C ARG A 39 -13.66 3.17 15.02
N LEU A 40 -13.29 4.20 15.77
CA LEU A 40 -12.28 4.08 16.84
C LEU A 40 -12.79 3.25 18.02
N SER A 41 -14.10 3.27 18.28
CA SER A 41 -14.72 2.44 19.32
C SER A 41 -15.01 0.99 18.89
N ASP A 42 -15.01 0.70 17.58
CA ASP A 42 -15.30 -0.62 17.04
C ASP A 42 -14.05 -1.53 17.01
N ARG A 43 -13.99 -2.48 17.94
CA ARG A 43 -12.91 -3.49 17.99
C ARG A 43 -12.96 -4.53 16.88
N SER A 44 -14.07 -4.65 16.15
CA SER A 44 -14.20 -5.57 15.02
C SER A 44 -13.65 -4.99 13.72
N PHE A 45 -13.36 -3.68 13.69
CA PHE A 45 -12.92 -3.02 12.47
C PHE A 45 -11.54 -3.53 12.02
N THR A 46 -11.51 -4.31 10.94
CA THR A 46 -10.26 -4.84 10.36
C THR A 46 -10.05 -4.28 8.95
N ASN A 47 -8.94 -3.57 8.73
CA ASN A 47 -8.57 -3.06 7.41
C ASN A 47 -7.90 -4.14 6.53
N ARG A 48 -8.65 -5.21 6.22
CA ARG A 48 -8.22 -6.27 5.30
C ARG A 48 -7.74 -5.75 3.93
N PRO A 49 -8.41 -4.78 3.26
CA PRO A 49 -7.91 -4.29 1.97
C PRO A 49 -6.58 -3.55 2.11
N GLY A 50 -6.32 -2.88 3.24
CA GLY A 50 -5.04 -2.22 3.50
C GLY A 50 -3.89 -3.22 3.63
N LEU A 51 -4.13 -4.32 4.34
CA LEU A 51 -3.14 -5.39 4.45
C LEU A 51 -2.87 -6.07 3.10
N ALA A 52 -3.93 -6.34 2.32
CA ALA A 52 -3.78 -6.92 0.99
C ALA A 52 -3.00 -5.99 0.05
N ALA A 53 -3.26 -4.68 0.10
CA ALA A 53 -2.54 -3.70 -0.70
C ALA A 53 -1.06 -3.61 -0.32
N LEU A 54 -0.75 -3.61 0.98
CA LEU A 54 0.62 -3.62 1.49
C LEU A 54 1.40 -4.85 1.00
N VAL A 55 0.84 -6.05 1.22
CA VAL A 55 1.49 -7.31 0.84
C VAL A 55 1.70 -7.38 -0.67
N THR A 56 0.70 -6.96 -1.45
CA THR A 56 0.82 -6.94 -2.92
C THR A 56 1.88 -5.93 -3.38
N GLY A 57 1.94 -4.75 -2.76
CA GLY A 57 2.95 -3.75 -3.04
C GLY A 57 4.36 -4.30 -2.88
N ILE A 58 4.64 -4.95 -1.76
CA ILE A 58 5.94 -5.59 -1.48
C ILE A 58 6.20 -6.75 -2.44
N ALA A 59 5.23 -7.64 -2.61
CA ALA A 59 5.36 -8.85 -3.44
C ALA A 59 5.57 -8.53 -4.93
N VAL A 60 5.10 -7.38 -5.41
CA VAL A 60 5.33 -6.91 -6.79
C VAL A 60 6.62 -6.11 -6.88
N SER A 61 6.86 -5.16 -5.95
CA SER A 61 7.99 -4.24 -6.09
C SER A 61 9.34 -4.93 -5.89
N VAL A 62 9.47 -5.77 -4.85
CA VAL A 62 10.76 -6.38 -4.49
C VAL A 62 11.33 -7.28 -5.58
N PRO A 63 10.61 -8.28 -6.12
CA PRO A 63 11.19 -9.16 -7.14
C PRO A 63 11.43 -8.46 -8.50
N LEU A 64 10.70 -7.39 -8.79
CA LEU A 64 10.84 -6.66 -10.06
C LEU A 64 11.92 -5.58 -9.99
N PHE A 65 12.02 -4.82 -8.89
CA PHE A 65 12.77 -3.55 -8.86
C PHE A 65 13.88 -3.47 -7.82
N SER A 66 14.05 -4.49 -6.96
CA SER A 66 15.11 -4.51 -5.94
C SER A 66 16.49 -4.49 -6.58
N ASN A 67 17.44 -3.75 -5.99
CA ASN A 67 18.82 -3.75 -6.45
C ASN A 67 19.78 -3.78 -5.25
N GLN A 68 19.81 -4.92 -4.55
CA GLN A 68 20.66 -5.15 -3.38
C GLN A 68 21.85 -6.04 -3.70
N GLU A 69 22.86 -6.00 -2.82
CA GLU A 69 24.05 -6.85 -2.87
C GLU A 69 23.67 -8.35 -2.96
N ASP A 70 22.67 -8.78 -2.18
CA ASP A 70 22.21 -10.18 -2.12
C ASP A 70 21.13 -10.55 -3.13
N TYR A 71 20.42 -9.55 -3.68
CA TYR A 71 19.32 -9.79 -4.61
C TYR A 71 19.09 -8.63 -5.56
N VAL A 72 19.12 -8.93 -6.86
CA VAL A 72 18.76 -8.01 -7.93
C VAL A 72 17.48 -8.49 -8.61
N GLY A 73 16.50 -7.61 -8.67
CA GLY A 73 15.21 -7.80 -9.31
C GLY A 73 15.31 -7.83 -10.84
N TYR A 74 14.21 -8.19 -11.49
CA TYR A 74 14.17 -8.38 -12.94
C TYR A 74 14.55 -7.12 -13.76
N VAL A 75 14.09 -5.95 -13.33
CA VAL A 75 14.30 -4.68 -14.04
C VAL A 75 15.74 -4.19 -13.92
N PRO A 76 16.35 -4.07 -12.73
CA PRO A 76 17.74 -3.63 -12.62
C PRO A 76 18.74 -4.62 -13.25
N LYS A 77 18.38 -5.91 -13.35
CA LYS A 77 19.15 -6.91 -14.12
C LYS A 77 19.27 -6.58 -15.61
N HIS A 78 18.22 -6.02 -16.21
CA HIS A 78 18.19 -5.70 -17.65
C HIS A 78 18.51 -4.23 -17.94
N TRP A 79 18.20 -3.33 -17.00
CA TRP A 79 18.46 -1.90 -17.10
C TRP A 79 19.10 -1.37 -15.80
N PRO A 80 20.42 -1.50 -15.64
CA PRO A 80 21.14 -1.09 -14.43
C PRO A 80 21.03 0.40 -14.11
N SER A 81 20.73 1.23 -15.11
CA SER A 81 20.63 2.70 -14.99
C SER A 81 19.52 3.17 -14.06
N PHE A 82 18.52 2.34 -13.76
CA PHE A 82 17.41 2.72 -12.89
C PHE A 82 17.73 2.63 -11.39
N GLY A 83 18.77 1.89 -11.00
CA GLY A 83 19.06 1.67 -9.58
C GLY A 83 17.91 0.97 -8.85
N ASP A 84 17.75 1.26 -7.55
CA ASP A 84 16.70 0.67 -6.71
C ASP A 84 15.48 1.58 -6.57
N ILE A 85 14.47 1.35 -7.41
CA ILE A 85 13.20 2.09 -7.38
C ILE A 85 12.08 1.34 -6.65
N THR A 86 12.42 0.26 -5.94
CA THR A 86 11.47 -0.57 -5.17
C THR A 86 10.58 0.22 -4.22
N PRO A 87 11.09 1.21 -3.44
CA PRO A 87 10.24 1.98 -2.53
C PRO A 87 9.16 2.76 -3.29
N VAL A 88 9.54 3.39 -4.40
CA VAL A 88 8.63 4.21 -5.22
C VAL A 88 7.56 3.34 -5.86
N VAL A 89 7.94 2.21 -6.47
CA VAL A 89 6.98 1.29 -7.07
C VAL A 89 6.07 0.69 -6.01
N GLY A 90 6.63 0.28 -4.87
CA GLY A 90 5.89 -0.25 -3.74
C GLY A 90 4.82 0.74 -3.24
N PHE A 91 5.18 2.01 -3.09
CA PHE A 91 4.23 3.08 -2.76
C PHE A 91 3.10 3.19 -3.79
N VAL A 92 3.43 3.30 -5.08
CA VAL A 92 2.44 3.51 -6.16
C VAL A 92 1.50 2.32 -6.28
N VAL A 93 2.01 1.09 -6.28
CA VAL A 93 1.21 -0.14 -6.39
C VAL A 93 0.26 -0.26 -5.21
N SER A 94 0.76 -0.03 -3.98
CA SER A 94 -0.05 -0.14 -2.77
C SER A 94 -1.13 0.93 -2.71
N ALA A 95 -0.78 2.18 -3.04
CA ALA A 95 -1.72 3.29 -3.09
C ALA A 95 -2.82 3.05 -4.14
N GLY A 96 -2.44 2.66 -5.36
CA GLY A 96 -3.37 2.39 -6.45
C GLY A 96 -4.32 1.24 -6.13
N LEU A 97 -3.77 0.11 -5.67
CA LEU A 97 -4.58 -1.06 -5.32
C LEU A 97 -5.54 -0.74 -4.16
N TYR A 98 -5.06 -0.06 -3.12
CA TYR A 98 -5.91 0.31 -2.00
C TYR A 98 -7.04 1.25 -2.41
N ALA A 99 -6.76 2.23 -3.27
CA ALA A 99 -7.77 3.14 -3.80
C ALA A 99 -8.87 2.39 -4.58
N VAL A 100 -8.49 1.44 -5.43
CA VAL A 100 -9.42 0.61 -6.20
C VAL A 100 -10.28 -0.25 -5.27
N LEU A 101 -9.67 -0.94 -4.30
CA LEU A 101 -10.38 -1.79 -3.34
C LEU A 101 -11.38 -0.98 -2.49
N ARG A 102 -11.00 0.22 -2.05
CA ARG A 102 -11.89 1.10 -1.27
C ARG A 102 -13.05 1.61 -2.10
N ARG A 103 -12.80 2.00 -3.35
CA ARG A 103 -13.86 2.47 -4.27
C ARG A 103 -14.85 1.35 -4.61
N ALA A 104 -14.37 0.13 -4.84
CA ALA A 104 -15.23 -1.03 -5.06
C ALA A 104 -16.12 -1.31 -3.83
N LYS A 105 -15.57 -1.19 -2.62
CA LYS A 105 -16.33 -1.40 -1.39
C LYS A 105 -17.41 -0.34 -1.16
N SER A 106 -17.15 0.93 -1.49
CA SER A 106 -18.14 2.01 -1.38
C SER A 106 -19.30 1.88 -2.38
N GLN A 107 -19.15 1.12 -3.46
CA GLN A 107 -20.15 0.98 -4.51
C GLN A 107 -21.08 -0.22 -4.34
N LEU A 108 -20.83 -1.11 -3.37
CA LEU A 108 -21.71 -2.23 -3.09
C LEU A 108 -23.09 -1.70 -2.65
N PRO A 109 -24.15 -1.93 -3.44
CA PRO A 109 -25.50 -1.56 -3.04
C PRO A 109 -25.86 -2.32 -1.77
N SER A 110 -26.46 -1.64 -0.79
CA SER A 110 -27.19 -2.29 0.29
C SER A 110 -28.33 -3.10 -0.34
N THR A 111 -28.04 -4.35 -0.70
CA THR A 111 -29.09 -5.28 -1.12
C THR A 111 -29.95 -5.48 0.11
N GLY A 112 -31.15 -4.94 0.03
CA GLY A 112 -32.03 -4.72 1.17
C GLY A 112 -32.39 -6.00 1.92
N SER A 113 -32.66 -5.82 3.21
CA SER A 113 -33.63 -6.63 3.93
C SER A 113 -34.66 -5.65 4.50
N ALA A 114 -35.75 -5.50 3.76
CA ALA A 114 -37.03 -5.01 4.27
C ALA A 114 -37.71 -6.13 5.08
#